data_AF-A0A2E1ZIQ7-F1
#
_entry.id   AF-A0A2E1ZIQ7-F1
#
_cell.length_a   1.000
_cell.length_b   1.000
_cell.length_c   1.000
_cell.angle_alpha   90.00
_cell.angle_beta   90.00
_cell.angle_gamma   90.00
#
_symmetry.space_group_name_H-M   'P 1'
#
loop_
_entity.id
_entity.type
_entity.pdbx_description
1 polymer ?
#
loop_
_entity_poly.entity_id
_entity_poly.type
_entity_poly.pdbx_seq_one_letter_code
_entity_poly.pdbx_strand_id
1 'polypeptide(L)' 'RIFDQTNACVTPVLAINELAQHPHVISRAAVFENGGLTQPSPGPRFSRSKLATPVSPEEKGASTEEILKELGF' A
#
# COMPACT_ATOMS: atom_id res chain seq x y z
N ARG A 1 30.81 7.25 9.63
CA ARG A 1 29.97 6.05 9.47
C ARG A 1 30.74 4.88 10.08
N ILE A 2 30.19 4.21 11.10
CA ILE A 2 30.94 3.21 11.90
C ILE A 2 31.06 1.87 11.16
N PHE A 3 30.05 1.51 10.37
CA PHE A 3 30.01 0.27 9.60
C PHE A 3 30.53 0.41 8.17
N ASP A 4 31.03 1.59 7.79
CA ASP A 4 31.61 1.76 6.46
C ASP A 4 32.87 0.92 6.31
N GLN A 5 33.02 0.30 5.14
CA GLN A 5 34.11 -0.63 4.82
C GLN A 5 34.09 -1.92 5.65
N THR A 6 33.01 -2.19 6.39
CA THR A 6 32.74 -3.49 7.01
C THR A 6 31.78 -4.30 6.14
N ASN A 7 31.84 -5.63 6.19
CA ASN A 7 30.88 -6.51 5.51
C ASN A 7 29.63 -6.77 6.40
N ALA A 8 29.18 -5.75 7.13
CA ALA A 8 28.06 -5.86 8.04
C ALA A 8 26.74 -5.49 7.35
N CYS A 9 25.72 -6.34 7.49
CA CYS A 9 24.37 -6.06 7.02
C CYS A 9 23.66 -5.15 8.02
N VAL A 10 23.68 -3.83 7.77
CA VAL A 10 23.00 -2.84 8.60
C VAL A 10 22.04 -1.99 7.76
N THR A 11 20.94 -1.57 8.39
CA THR A 11 19.94 -0.67 7.80
C THR A 11 19.45 0.29 8.89
N PRO A 12 19.11 1.54 8.55
CA PRO A 12 18.41 2.41 9.50
C PRO A 12 17.04 1.84 9.86
N VAL A 13 16.58 2.16 11.07
CA VAL A 13 15.17 1.99 11.47
C VAL A 13 14.45 3.25 11.02
N LEU A 14 13.59 3.13 10.00
CA LEU A 14 12.87 4.27 9.42
C LEU A 14 11.54 4.50 10.12
N ALA A 15 11.22 5.76 10.40
CA ALA A 15 9.87 6.18 10.73
C ALA A 15 8.95 6.12 9.49
N ILE A 16 7.63 6.11 9.69
CA ILE A 16 6.65 5.98 8.60
C ILE A 16 6.75 7.11 7.57
N ASN A 17 7.01 8.35 8.02
CA ASN A 17 7.21 9.50 7.13
C ASN A 17 8.52 9.40 6.33
N GLU A 18 9.57 8.82 6.90
CA GLU A 18 10.85 8.60 6.23
C GLU A 18 10.76 7.45 5.20
N LEU A 19 9.98 6.41 5.53
CA LEU A 19 9.74 5.26 4.66
C LEU A 19 9.19 5.70 3.30
N ALA A 20 8.18 6.58 3.29
CA ALA A 20 7.53 7.05 2.05
C ALA A 20 8.50 7.78 1.11
N GLN A 21 9.55 8.40 1.67
CA GLN A 21 10.57 9.14 0.93
C GLN A 21 11.77 8.26 0.55
N HIS A 22 11.83 7.01 1.02
CA HIS A 22 12.99 6.15 0.77
C HIS A 22 13.09 5.79 -0.73
N PRO A 23 14.28 5.89 -1.37
CA PRO A 23 14.43 5.67 -2.82
C PRO A 23 13.91 4.32 -3.32
N HIS A 24 14.05 3.27 -2.50
CA HIS A 24 13.51 1.95 -2.83
C HIS A 24 11.97 1.93 -2.84
N VAL A 25 11.33 2.64 -1.90
CA VAL A 25 9.87 2.73 -1.81
C VAL A 25 9.31 3.50 -2.99
N ILE A 26 9.93 4.63 -3.34
CA ILE A 26 9.56 5.45 -4.50
C ILE A 26 9.75 4.68 -5.82
N SER A 27 10.94 4.12 -6.07
CA SER A 27 11.23 3.37 -7.31
C SER A 27 10.30 2.18 -7.52
N ARG A 28 9.75 1.64 -6.44
CA ARG A 28 8.79 0.54 -6.47
C ARG A 28 7.34 0.97 -6.31
N ALA A 29 7.03 2.27 -6.27
CA ALA A 29 5.68 2.74 -5.97
C ALA A 29 5.02 1.91 -4.85
N ALA A 30 5.79 1.62 -3.80
CA ALA A 30 5.38 0.67 -2.76
C ALA A 30 4.31 1.25 -1.83
N VAL A 31 4.10 2.56 -1.91
CA VAL A 31 2.99 3.29 -1.32
C VAL A 31 2.32 4.16 -2.38
N PHE A 32 1.07 4.54 -2.14
CA PHE A 32 0.28 5.46 -2.96
C PHE A 32 -0.53 6.40 -2.05
N GLU A 33 -0.99 7.52 -2.59
CA GLU A 33 -1.86 8.46 -1.89
C GLU A 33 -3.33 8.17 -2.23
N ASN A 34 -4.18 8.05 -1.21
CA ASN A 34 -5.62 7.94 -1.35
C ASN A 34 -6.32 8.68 -0.21
N GLY A 35 -7.21 9.62 -0.54
CA GLY A 35 -7.94 10.41 0.46
C GLY A 35 -7.04 11.25 1.38
N GLY A 36 -5.86 11.66 0.91
CA GLY A 36 -4.87 12.42 1.70
C GLY A 36 -4.08 11.57 2.70
N LEU A 37 -4.13 10.25 2.59
CA LEU A 37 -3.35 9.31 3.38
C LEU A 37 -2.41 8.52 2.49
N THR A 38 -1.14 8.42 2.92
CA THR A 38 -0.18 7.47 2.36
C THR A 38 -0.55 6.05 2.78
N GLN A 39 -0.80 5.18 1.80
CA GLN A 39 -1.20 3.79 2.00
C GLN A 39 -0.26 2.82 1.27
N PRO A 40 -0.06 1.59 1.75
CA PRO A 40 0.70 0.57 1.03
C PRO A 40 0.03 0.21 -0.29
N SER A 41 0.79 0.19 -1.39
CA SER A 41 0.30 -0.30 -2.67
C SER A 41 0.00 -1.81 -2.61
N PRO A 42 -1.00 -2.31 -3.35
CA PRO A 42 -1.32 -3.73 -3.37
C PRO A 42 -0.11 -4.61 -3.75
N GLY A 43 0.13 -5.66 -2.98
CA GLY A 43 1.21 -6.63 -3.20
C GLY A 43 0.71 -8.08 -3.20
N PRO A 44 1.49 -9.02 -3.77
CA PRO A 44 2.74 -8.82 -4.51
C PRO A 44 2.50 -8.28 -5.93
N ARG A 45 3.58 -7.85 -6.60
CA ARG A 45 3.54 -7.44 -8.00
C ARG A 45 3.60 -8.67 -8.90
N PHE A 46 2.44 -9.09 -9.40
CA PHE A 46 2.35 -10.23 -10.31
C PHE A 46 2.87 -9.87 -11.70
N SER A 47 3.56 -10.81 -12.35
CA SER A 47 4.09 -10.63 -13.70
C SER A 47 3.00 -10.66 -14.78
N ARG A 48 1.88 -11.37 -14.53
CA ARG A 48 0.79 -11.57 -15.50
C ARG A 48 -0.42 -10.67 -15.27
N SER A 49 -0.82 -10.47 -14.02
CA SER A 49 -2.03 -9.73 -13.65
C SER A 49 -1.71 -8.38 -13.02
N LYS A 50 -2.58 -7.40 -13.24
CA LYS A 50 -2.53 -6.11 -12.55
C LYS A 50 -3.58 -6.12 -11.45
N LEU A 51 -3.18 -5.67 -10.26
CA LEU A 51 -4.11 -5.41 -9.16
C LEU A 51 -4.79 -4.06 -9.40
N ALA A 52 -6.07 -3.96 -9.05
CA ALA A 52 -6.79 -2.69 -9.07
C ALA A 52 -6.26 -1.77 -7.95
N THR A 53 -6.32 -0.46 -8.18
CA THR A 53 -6.09 0.52 -7.11
C THR A 53 -7.23 0.41 -6.09
N PRO A 54 -6.94 0.27 -4.79
CA PRO A 54 -7.97 0.28 -3.76
C PRO A 54 -8.76 1.59 -3.79
N VAL A 55 -10.07 1.49 -3.62
CA VAL A 55 -10.95 2.64 -3.42
C VAL A 55 -11.26 2.78 -1.93
N SER A 56 -11.75 3.96 -1.54
CA SER A 56 -12.25 4.17 -0.17
C SER A 56 -13.36 3.18 0.17
N PRO A 57 -13.46 2.73 1.43
CA PRO A 57 -14.56 1.88 1.86
C PRO A 57 -15.90 2.60 1.70
N GLU A 58 -16.95 1.84 1.42
CA GLU A 58 -18.30 2.36 1.42
C GLU A 58 -18.79 2.67 2.85
N GLU A 59 -19.77 3.55 2.95
CA GLU A 59 -20.47 3.78 4.21
C GLU A 59 -21.25 2.55 4.64
N LYS A 60 -21.46 2.42 5.96
CA LYS A 60 -22.16 1.27 6.53
C LYS A 60 -23.54 1.11 5.89
N GLY A 61 -23.72 0.00 5.19
CA GLY A 61 -24.99 -0.41 4.60
C GLY A 61 -25.30 0.21 3.24
N ALA A 62 -24.37 0.95 2.61
CA ALA A 62 -24.58 1.58 1.32
C ALA A 62 -25.03 0.58 0.23
N SER A 63 -24.48 -0.63 0.23
CA SER A 63 -24.85 -1.71 -0.71
C SER A 63 -25.95 -2.66 -0.21
N THR A 64 -26.61 -2.41 0.93
CA THR A 64 -27.55 -3.38 1.54
C THR A 64 -28.72 -3.72 0.63
N GLU A 65 -29.40 -2.70 0.09
CA GLU A 65 -30.59 -2.90 -0.76
C GLU A 65 -30.23 -3.62 -2.06
N GLU A 66 -29.13 -3.20 -2.70
CA GLU A 66 -28.64 -3.82 -3.94
C GLU A 66 -28.33 -5.30 -3.73
N ILE A 67 -27.61 -5.64 -2.66
CA ILE A 67 -27.26 -7.02 -2.33
C ILE A 67 -28.51 -7.85 -2.01
N LEU A 68 -29.46 -7.32 -1.22
CA LEU A 68 -30.70 -8.03 -0.91
C LEU A 68 -31.49 -8.35 -2.17
N LYS A 69 -31.61 -7.37 -3.08
CA LYS A 69 -32.27 -7.53 -4.36
C LYS A 69 -31.57 -8.55 -5.26
N GLU A 70 -30.24 -8.54 -5.33
CA GLU A 70 -29.46 -9.55 -6.06
C GLU A 70 -29.74 -10.96 -5.53
N LEU A 71 -29.93 -11.09 -4.21
CA LEU A 71 -30.24 -12.35 -3.55
C LEU A 71 -31.73 -12.72 -3.57
N GLY A 72 -32.60 -11.89 -4.16
CA GLY A 72 -34.04 -12.15 -4.31
C GLY A 72 -34.90 -11.83 -3.08
N PHE A 73 -34.42 -10.96 -2.20
CA PHE A 73 -35.19 -10.38 -1.09
C PHE A 73 -35.82 -9.04 -1.46
#